data_AF-A0AB39YKC8-F1
#
_entry.id   AF-A0AB39YKC8-F1
#
_cell.length_a   1.000
_cell.length_b   1.000
_cell.length_c   1.000
_cell.angle_alpha   90.00
_cell.angle_beta   90.00
_cell.angle_gamma   90.00
#
_symmetry.space_group_name_H-M   'P 1'
#
loop_
_entity.id
_entity.type
_entity.pdbx_description
1 polymer ?
#
loop_
_entity_poly.entity_id
_entity_poly.type
_entity_poly.pdbx_seq_one_letter_code
_entity_poly.pdbx_strand_id
1 'polypeptide(L)'
;MTDLVERLVPDELWVLFRRVVPPTEVIRPQGGGRRRAGDREALAAIIFVATSGCTWRQLPPVFGPSWQTVYRRFAQWSRARVWARLHRVILDELGARGDLDWSRCAIDSVSLRAAKGGPLTGPNPTDRGKPGSKIHLITDRNGLPISLGISSANMHDSLGLEPLVRGIPPIRSRRGPRRRRPAKLHADKGYDYPHLRRWLRKRGIRHRIARKGIESSKRLGRHRWVVERTVSWLAGCRRLHRRYERKAEHFLAFVGIAAALICHRRLTK
;
A
#
# COMPACT_ATOMS: atom_id res chain seq x y z
N MET A 1 -24.78 -14.61 7.11
CA MET A 1 -23.31 -14.77 7.10
C MET A 1 -22.70 -14.31 5.78
N THR A 2 -23.31 -14.66 4.64
CA THR A 2 -22.88 -14.30 3.28
C THR A 2 -22.77 -12.78 3.08
N ASP A 3 -23.75 -12.02 3.56
CA ASP A 3 -23.82 -10.56 3.37
C ASP A 3 -22.56 -9.79 3.82
N LEU A 4 -22.00 -10.06 5.02
CA LEU A 4 -20.80 -9.35 5.48
C LEU A 4 -19.54 -9.73 4.69
N VAL A 5 -19.39 -11.02 4.35
CA VAL A 5 -18.25 -11.52 3.58
C VAL A 5 -18.30 -10.97 2.16
N GLU A 6 -19.47 -10.98 1.54
CA GLU A 6 -19.71 -10.43 0.19
C GLU A 6 -19.54 -8.92 0.16
N ARG A 7 -19.98 -8.19 1.20
CA ARG A 7 -19.78 -6.74 1.28
C ARG A 7 -18.30 -6.36 1.42
N LEU A 8 -17.51 -7.13 2.18
CA LEU A 8 -16.07 -6.86 2.35
C LEU A 8 -15.23 -7.38 1.20
N VAL A 9 -15.67 -8.47 0.57
CA VAL A 9 -15.03 -9.10 -0.58
C VAL A 9 -16.09 -9.32 -1.64
N PRO A 10 -16.49 -8.29 -2.39
CA PRO A 10 -17.43 -8.43 -3.50
C PRO A 10 -16.82 -9.29 -4.60
N ASP A 11 -17.66 -9.81 -5.50
CA ASP A 11 -17.24 -10.79 -6.51
C ASP A 11 -16.12 -10.28 -7.40
N GLU A 12 -16.12 -8.99 -7.75
CA GLU A 12 -15.08 -8.36 -8.55
C GLU A 12 -13.73 -8.38 -7.82
N LEU A 13 -13.72 -8.05 -6.52
CA LEU A 13 -12.50 -8.14 -5.71
C LEU A 13 -12.05 -9.59 -5.57
N TRP A 14 -12.99 -10.51 -5.37
CA TRP A 14 -12.72 -11.93 -5.24
C TRP A 14 -12.07 -12.52 -6.50
N VAL A 15 -12.60 -12.19 -7.68
CA VAL A 15 -12.04 -12.59 -8.98
C VAL A 15 -10.60 -12.11 -9.13
N LEU A 16 -10.30 -10.85 -8.78
CA LEU A 16 -8.93 -10.32 -8.86
C LEU A 16 -8.00 -10.97 -7.84
N PHE A 17 -8.48 -11.24 -6.63
CA PHE A 17 -7.71 -11.93 -5.59
C PHE A 17 -7.33 -13.36 -5.98
N ARG A 18 -8.25 -14.11 -6.58
CA ARG A 18 -7.99 -15.48 -7.05
C ARG A 18 -6.85 -15.58 -8.06
N ARG A 19 -6.58 -14.51 -8.83
CA ARG A 19 -5.46 -14.46 -9.80
C ARG A 19 -4.09 -14.40 -9.14
N VAL A 20 -4.01 -14.02 -7.86
CA VAL A 20 -2.73 -13.71 -7.19
C VAL A 20 -2.46 -14.53 -5.94
N VAL A 21 -3.50 -15.10 -5.32
CA VAL A 21 -3.35 -16.02 -4.20
C VAL A 21 -2.73 -17.33 -4.71
N PRO A 22 -1.66 -17.85 -4.06
CA PRO A 22 -1.11 -19.14 -4.44
C PRO A 22 -2.18 -20.22 -4.37
N PRO A 23 -2.22 -21.16 -5.33
CA PRO A 23 -3.01 -22.37 -5.16
C PRO A 23 -2.57 -23.03 -3.87
N THR A 24 -3.53 -23.58 -3.15
CA THR A 24 -3.19 -24.27 -1.91
C THR A 24 -3.19 -25.75 -2.18
N GLU A 25 -2.00 -26.32 -2.24
CA GLU A 25 -1.84 -27.76 -2.16
C GLU A 25 -2.27 -28.21 -0.77
N VAL A 26 -3.35 -28.99 -0.71
CA VAL A 26 -3.79 -29.66 0.51
C VAL A 26 -3.28 -31.09 0.41
N ILE A 27 -1.99 -31.29 0.68
CA ILE A 27 -1.44 -32.64 0.82
C ILE A 27 -1.77 -33.09 2.25
N ARG A 28 -2.75 -33.98 2.39
CA ARG A 28 -3.11 -34.63 3.66
C ARG A 28 -2.77 -36.11 3.56
N PRO A 29 -1.68 -36.57 4.18
CA PRO A 29 -1.31 -38.00 4.15
C PRO A 29 -2.36 -38.92 4.79
N GLN A 30 -3.17 -38.42 5.73
CA GLN A 30 -4.01 -39.25 6.62
C GLN A 30 -5.53 -39.06 6.43
N GLY A 31 -5.99 -38.32 5.41
CA GLY A 31 -7.42 -38.13 5.11
C GLY A 31 -8.29 -37.40 6.16
N GLY A 32 -7.84 -37.26 7.41
CA GLY A 32 -8.59 -36.68 8.52
C GLY A 32 -8.40 -35.17 8.76
N GLY A 33 -9.33 -34.57 9.51
CA GLY A 33 -9.26 -33.21 10.04
C GLY A 33 -10.28 -32.20 9.47
N ARG A 34 -10.62 -31.17 10.26
CA ARG A 34 -11.62 -30.14 9.93
C ARG A 34 -11.37 -29.54 8.53
N ARG A 35 -12.45 -29.35 7.75
CA ARG A 35 -12.39 -28.71 6.43
C ARG A 35 -11.70 -27.36 6.57
N ARG A 36 -10.74 -27.09 5.68
CA ARG A 36 -10.04 -25.80 5.66
C ARG A 36 -11.08 -24.69 5.47
N ALA A 37 -10.94 -23.62 6.25
CA ALA A 37 -11.73 -22.42 6.01
C ALA A 37 -11.48 -21.87 4.60
N GLY A 38 -12.54 -21.34 3.98
CA GLY A 38 -12.46 -20.78 2.64
C GLY A 38 -11.61 -19.51 2.60
N ASP A 39 -10.99 -19.29 1.44
CA ASP A 39 -10.06 -18.18 1.25
C ASP A 39 -10.78 -16.84 1.12
N ARG A 40 -12.06 -16.82 0.71
CA ARG A 40 -12.87 -15.60 0.65
C ARG A 40 -13.20 -15.11 2.06
N GLU A 41 -13.57 -16.01 2.96
CA GLU A 41 -13.85 -15.74 4.37
C GLU A 41 -12.57 -15.28 5.10
N ALA A 42 -11.45 -15.95 4.84
CA ALA A 42 -10.16 -15.53 5.39
C ALA A 42 -9.76 -14.13 4.89
N LEU A 43 -9.95 -13.83 3.60
CA LEU A 43 -9.70 -12.51 3.04
C LEU A 43 -10.63 -11.44 3.66
N ALA A 44 -11.92 -11.72 3.78
CA ALA A 44 -12.89 -10.82 4.39
C ALA A 44 -12.52 -10.51 5.85
N ALA A 45 -12.14 -11.53 6.62
CA ALA A 45 -11.66 -11.36 7.98
C ALA A 45 -10.38 -10.49 8.06
N ILE A 46 -9.43 -10.67 7.14
CA ILE A 46 -8.22 -9.84 7.07
C ILE A 46 -8.55 -8.39 6.74
N ILE A 47 -9.42 -8.15 5.76
CA ILE A 47 -9.89 -6.81 5.39
C ILE A 47 -10.63 -6.16 6.56
N PHE A 48 -11.43 -6.93 7.31
CA PHE A 48 -12.08 -6.44 8.52
C PHE A 48 -11.06 -6.01 9.57
N VAL A 49 -10.02 -6.80 9.82
CA VAL A 49 -8.93 -6.41 10.74
C VAL A 49 -8.20 -5.15 10.26
N ALA A 50 -7.96 -5.03 8.95
CA ALA A 50 -7.29 -3.87 8.36
C ALA A 50 -8.13 -2.57 8.50
N THR A 51 -9.43 -2.66 8.26
CA THR A 51 -10.34 -1.50 8.25
C THR A 51 -10.81 -1.12 9.66
N SER A 52 -11.20 -2.08 10.49
CA SER A 52 -11.65 -1.84 11.87
C SER A 52 -10.49 -1.49 12.81
N GLY A 53 -9.29 -2.03 12.54
CA GLY A 53 -8.13 -1.92 13.42
C GLY A 53 -8.15 -2.86 14.63
N CYS A 54 -9.17 -3.73 14.77
CA CYS A 54 -9.30 -4.63 15.93
C CYS A 54 -8.07 -5.53 16.09
N THR A 55 -7.75 -5.94 17.32
CA THR A 55 -6.69 -6.94 17.51
C THR A 55 -7.11 -8.27 16.88
N TRP A 56 -6.14 -9.12 16.52
CA TRP A 56 -6.45 -10.44 15.93
C TRP A 56 -7.38 -11.27 16.82
N ARG A 57 -7.17 -11.23 18.15
CA ARG A 57 -8.01 -11.96 19.12
C ARG A 57 -9.45 -11.44 19.22
N GLN A 58 -9.68 -10.20 18.81
CA GLN A 58 -11.01 -9.58 18.76
C GLN A 58 -11.69 -9.78 17.39
N LEU A 59 -11.11 -10.59 16.50
CA LEU A 59 -11.77 -10.92 15.23
C LEU A 59 -13.13 -11.58 15.54
N PRO A 60 -14.25 -11.02 15.04
CA PRO A 60 -15.56 -11.59 15.29
C PRO A 60 -15.69 -13.01 14.71
N PRO A 61 -16.39 -13.93 15.39
CA PRO A 61 -16.55 -15.31 14.92
C PRO A 61 -17.39 -15.43 13.65
N VAL A 62 -18.15 -14.40 13.28
CA VAL A 62 -19.07 -14.35 12.12
C VAL A 62 -18.42 -14.70 10.78
N PHE A 63 -17.10 -14.56 10.65
CA PHE A 63 -16.38 -14.91 9.43
C PHE A 63 -16.25 -16.43 9.23
N GLY A 64 -16.34 -17.24 10.30
CA GLY A 64 -16.15 -18.69 10.26
C GLY A 64 -14.77 -19.16 10.74
N PRO A 65 -13.64 -18.79 10.10
CA PRO A 65 -12.33 -19.21 10.57
C PRO A 65 -11.95 -18.54 11.90
N SER A 66 -11.28 -19.32 12.75
CA SER A 66 -10.66 -18.79 13.97
C SER A 66 -9.59 -17.74 13.65
N TRP A 67 -9.35 -16.81 14.58
CA TRP A 67 -8.34 -15.77 14.38
C TRP A 67 -6.94 -16.33 14.12
N GLN A 68 -6.58 -17.48 14.70
CA GLN A 68 -5.30 -18.14 14.46
C GLN A 68 -5.17 -18.57 12.99
N THR A 69 -6.26 -19.09 12.42
CA THR A 69 -6.32 -19.50 11.02
C THR A 69 -6.20 -18.30 10.10
N VAL A 70 -6.93 -17.22 10.38
CA VAL A 70 -6.87 -15.97 9.61
C VAL A 70 -5.48 -15.34 9.68
N TYR A 71 -4.87 -15.27 10.87
CA TYR A 71 -3.52 -14.75 11.03
C TYR A 71 -2.47 -15.60 10.27
N ARG A 72 -2.58 -16.93 10.33
CA ARG A 72 -1.69 -17.82 9.57
C ARG A 72 -1.82 -17.59 8.06
N ARG A 73 -3.05 -17.42 7.55
CA ARG A 73 -3.31 -17.06 6.14
C ARG A 73 -2.70 -15.70 5.80
N PHE A 74 -2.94 -14.69 6.62
CA PHE A 74 -2.34 -13.37 6.46
C PHE A 74 -0.81 -13.43 6.38
N ALA A 75 -0.16 -14.14 7.29
CA ALA A 75 1.29 -14.28 7.31
C ALA A 75 1.82 -15.04 6.07
N GLN A 76 1.14 -16.12 5.67
CA GLN A 76 1.50 -16.88 4.45
C GLN A 76 1.37 -16.02 3.19
N TRP A 77 0.25 -15.32 3.04
CA TRP A 77 -0.02 -14.46 1.89
C TRP A 77 0.88 -13.23 1.85
N SER A 78 1.26 -12.69 3.03
CA SER A 78 2.27 -11.63 3.14
C SER A 78 3.63 -12.10 2.63
N ARG A 79 4.06 -13.30 3.04
CA ARG A 79 5.34 -13.88 2.60
C ARG A 79 5.35 -14.14 1.11
N ALA A 80 4.23 -14.61 0.59
CA ALA A 80 4.01 -14.79 -0.84
C ALA A 80 3.79 -13.45 -1.59
N ARG A 81 3.83 -12.28 -0.94
CA ARG A 81 3.60 -10.96 -1.56
C ARG A 81 2.24 -10.84 -2.28
N VAL A 82 1.21 -11.54 -1.81
CA VAL A 82 -0.14 -11.51 -2.40
C VAL A 82 -0.69 -10.09 -2.46
N TRP A 83 -0.46 -9.28 -1.42
CA TRP A 83 -0.98 -7.91 -1.36
C TRP A 83 -0.39 -6.98 -2.43
N ALA A 84 0.92 -7.07 -2.66
CA ALA A 84 1.59 -6.31 -3.72
C ALA A 84 1.13 -6.77 -5.12
N ARG A 85 0.91 -8.09 -5.29
CA ARG A 85 0.40 -8.66 -6.54
C ARG A 85 -1.06 -8.26 -6.79
N LEU A 86 -1.91 -8.28 -5.76
CA LEU A 86 -3.31 -7.83 -5.83
C LEU A 86 -3.38 -6.36 -6.23
N HIS A 87 -2.62 -5.50 -5.54
CA HIS A 87 -2.53 -4.07 -5.86
C HIS A 87 -2.11 -3.85 -7.31
N ARG A 88 -1.10 -4.58 -7.80
CA ARG A 88 -0.67 -4.52 -9.20
C ARG A 88 -1.74 -4.97 -10.19
N VAL A 89 -2.46 -6.05 -9.91
CA VAL A 89 -3.54 -6.53 -10.79
C VAL A 89 -4.67 -5.51 -10.88
N ILE A 90 -5.04 -4.88 -9.76
CA ILE A 90 -6.05 -3.79 -9.76
C ILE A 90 -5.54 -2.58 -10.56
N LEU A 91 -4.25 -2.20 -10.41
CA LEU A 91 -3.65 -1.14 -11.22
C LEU A 91 -3.63 -1.49 -12.71
N ASP A 92 -3.44 -2.76 -13.09
CA ASP A 92 -3.53 -3.21 -14.47
C ASP A 92 -4.95 -3.04 -15.04
N GLU A 93 -5.99 -3.35 -14.26
CA GLU A 93 -7.38 -3.13 -14.68
C GLU A 93 -7.69 -1.63 -14.88
N LEU A 94 -7.31 -0.79 -13.90
CA LEU A 94 -7.44 0.68 -14.01
C LEU A 94 -6.66 1.23 -15.21
N GLY A 95 -5.45 0.72 -15.40
CA GLY A 95 -4.57 1.12 -16.49
C GLY A 95 -5.13 0.74 -17.86
N ALA A 96 -5.75 -0.44 -17.99
CA ALA A 96 -6.44 -0.89 -19.21
C ALA A 96 -7.64 -0.01 -19.57
N ARG A 97 -8.39 0.46 -18.56
CA ARG A 97 -9.51 1.41 -18.73
C ARG A 97 -9.04 2.83 -19.02
N GLY A 98 -7.78 3.14 -18.73
CA GLY A 98 -7.22 4.48 -18.90
C GLY A 98 -7.46 5.40 -17.71
N ASP A 99 -7.81 4.84 -16.55
CA ASP A 99 -8.17 5.58 -15.34
C ASP A 99 -6.95 6.07 -14.53
N LEU A 100 -5.74 5.63 -14.91
CA LEU A 100 -4.49 6.09 -14.31
C LEU A 100 -3.91 7.29 -15.07
N ASP A 101 -3.76 8.42 -14.40
CA ASP A 101 -3.16 9.61 -14.99
C ASP A 101 -1.65 9.70 -14.70
N TRP A 102 -0.86 9.31 -15.70
CA TRP A 102 0.60 9.32 -15.71
C TRP A 102 1.24 10.69 -16.03
N SER A 103 0.43 11.70 -16.38
CA SER A 103 0.94 13.03 -16.75
C SER A 103 1.69 13.71 -15.60
N ARG A 104 1.30 13.38 -14.38
CA ARG A 104 1.90 13.84 -13.14
C ARG A 104 1.68 12.81 -12.04
N CYS A 105 2.77 12.39 -11.42
CA CYS A 105 2.74 11.70 -10.15
C CYS A 105 3.32 12.58 -9.05
N ALA A 106 3.00 12.26 -7.81
CA ALA A 106 3.56 12.93 -6.65
C ALA A 106 4.07 11.89 -5.65
N ILE A 107 5.20 12.21 -5.01
CA ILE A 107 5.82 11.39 -3.95
C ILE A 107 5.75 12.15 -2.62
N ASP A 108 5.39 11.44 -1.57
CA ASP A 108 5.48 11.93 -0.20
C ASP A 108 5.69 10.76 0.76
N SER A 109 5.88 11.07 2.04
CA SER A 109 5.90 10.09 3.11
C SER A 109 5.08 10.54 4.31
N VAL A 110 4.62 9.57 5.11
CA VAL A 110 3.95 9.83 6.39
C VAL A 110 4.58 9.00 7.48
N SER A 111 4.97 9.64 8.59
CA SER A 111 5.46 8.98 9.79
C SER A 111 4.29 8.57 10.70
N LEU A 112 4.38 7.39 11.29
CA LEU A 112 3.47 6.93 12.33
C LEU A 112 4.23 6.23 13.45
N ARG A 113 3.63 6.23 14.64
CA ARG A 113 4.20 5.57 15.82
C ARG A 113 4.19 4.05 15.66
N ALA A 114 5.27 3.40 16.04
CA ALA A 114 5.44 1.96 16.03
C ALA A 114 5.46 1.43 17.47
N ALA A 115 4.28 1.06 17.98
CA ALA A 115 4.06 0.76 19.39
C ALA A 115 4.91 -0.41 19.91
N LYS A 116 5.23 -1.37 19.04
CA LYS A 116 5.95 -2.60 19.40
C LYS A 116 7.37 -2.68 18.84
N GLY A 117 7.88 -1.62 18.21
CA GLY A 117 9.19 -1.61 17.55
C GLY A 117 9.33 -2.64 16.42
N GLY A 118 10.55 -3.17 16.25
CA GLY A 118 10.93 -4.17 15.25
C GLY A 118 11.69 -3.61 14.05
N PRO A 119 11.98 -4.42 13.02
CA PRO A 119 12.72 -3.95 11.85
C PRO A 119 12.03 -2.76 11.16
N LEU A 120 12.83 -1.87 10.56
CA LEU A 120 12.37 -0.62 9.93
C LEU A 120 11.57 0.26 10.90
N THR A 121 12.00 0.31 12.17
CA THR A 121 11.57 1.32 13.14
C THR A 121 12.76 2.14 13.59
N GLY A 122 12.53 3.41 13.94
CA GLY A 122 13.57 4.31 14.41
C GLY A 122 12.96 5.53 15.09
N PRO A 123 13.78 6.36 15.74
CA PRO A 123 13.31 7.54 16.46
C PRO A 123 12.60 8.50 15.49
N ASN A 124 11.38 8.91 15.82
CA ASN A 124 10.62 9.83 14.98
C ASN A 124 10.98 11.28 15.31
N PRO A 125 11.55 12.05 14.36
CA PRO A 125 11.92 13.45 14.58
C PRO A 125 10.72 14.34 14.95
N THR A 126 9.51 13.97 14.54
CA THR A 126 8.28 14.76 14.78
C THR A 126 7.44 14.25 15.95
N ASP A 127 7.85 13.18 16.64
CA ASP A 127 7.16 12.62 17.81
C ASP A 127 8.15 12.37 18.97
N ARG A 128 8.97 13.37 19.28
CA ARG A 128 9.92 13.39 20.41
C ARG A 128 10.83 12.16 20.45
N GLY A 129 11.28 11.68 19.29
CA GLY A 129 12.16 10.52 19.19
C GLY A 129 11.50 9.17 19.48
N LYS A 130 10.17 9.11 19.68
CA LYS A 130 9.49 7.83 19.90
C LYS A 130 9.66 6.90 18.70
N PRO A 131 9.74 5.57 18.90
CA PRO A 131 9.86 4.62 17.80
C PRO A 131 8.72 4.74 16.80
N GLY A 132 9.07 4.86 15.52
CA GLY A 132 8.13 5.01 14.43
C GLY A 132 8.61 4.42 13.12
N SER A 133 7.69 4.34 12.16
CA SER A 133 7.96 3.99 10.76
C SER A 133 7.38 5.04 9.83
N LYS A 134 7.93 5.13 8.63
CA LYS A 134 7.36 5.90 7.53
C LYS A 134 6.69 4.98 6.52
N ILE A 135 5.58 5.43 5.97
CA ILE A 135 5.00 4.93 4.73
C ILE A 135 5.38 5.92 3.64
N HIS A 136 6.07 5.43 2.61
CA HIS A 136 6.38 6.17 1.39
C HIS A 136 5.40 5.78 0.31
N LEU A 137 4.94 6.73 -0.48
CA LEU A 137 4.00 6.46 -1.57
C LEU A 137 4.23 7.37 -2.77
N ILE A 138 4.07 6.80 -3.96
CA ILE A 138 3.89 7.54 -5.21
C ILE A 138 2.43 7.40 -5.63
N THR A 139 1.76 8.51 -5.91
CA THR A 139 0.39 8.53 -6.41
C THR A 139 0.32 9.08 -7.83
N ASP A 140 -0.71 8.68 -8.58
CA ASP A 140 -1.09 9.32 -9.84
C ASP A 140 -1.65 10.74 -9.61
N ARG A 141 -2.01 11.46 -10.67
CA ARG A 141 -2.57 12.83 -10.54
C ARG A 141 -3.84 12.90 -9.69
N ASN A 142 -4.59 11.81 -9.63
CA ASN A 142 -5.89 11.73 -8.97
C ASN A 142 -5.79 11.23 -7.52
N GLY A 143 -4.62 10.70 -7.11
CA GLY A 143 -4.37 10.18 -5.77
C GLY A 143 -4.41 8.66 -5.68
N LEU A 144 -4.39 7.95 -6.80
CA LEU A 144 -4.32 6.49 -6.79
C LEU A 144 -2.89 6.07 -6.43
N PRO A 145 -2.67 5.29 -5.35
CA PRO A 145 -1.34 4.83 -4.99
C PRO A 145 -0.80 3.86 -6.04
N ILE A 146 0.36 4.18 -6.62
CA ILE A 146 1.02 3.40 -7.68
C ILE A 146 2.17 2.57 -7.10
N SER A 147 2.96 3.16 -6.21
CA SER A 147 4.14 2.52 -5.60
C SER A 147 4.18 2.84 -4.11
N LEU A 148 4.58 1.87 -3.30
CA LEU A 148 4.53 1.93 -1.84
C LEU A 148 5.84 1.40 -1.27
N GLY A 149 6.27 1.97 -0.15
CA GLY A 149 7.41 1.50 0.61
C GLY A 149 7.29 1.84 2.08
N ILE A 150 8.12 1.21 2.91
CA ILE A 150 8.21 1.54 4.34
C ILE A 150 9.67 1.71 4.74
N SER A 151 9.91 2.53 5.75
CA SER A 151 11.21 2.70 6.38
C SER A 151 11.09 2.99 7.87
N SER A 152 12.23 3.09 8.56
CA SER A 152 12.27 3.72 9.88
C SER A 152 11.88 5.20 9.80
N ALA A 153 11.37 5.76 10.90
CA ALA A 153 10.92 7.15 10.93
C ALA A 153 12.06 8.18 10.83
N ASN A 154 13.29 7.83 11.21
CA ASN A 154 14.46 8.69 11.10
C ASN A 154 15.09 8.70 9.69
N MET A 155 14.66 7.82 8.78
CA MET A 155 15.17 7.82 7.41
C MET A 155 14.79 9.12 6.71
N HIS A 156 15.75 9.78 6.05
CA HIS A 156 15.49 10.94 5.21
C HIS A 156 14.64 10.57 4.00
N ASP A 157 13.63 11.38 3.69
CA ASP A 157 12.66 11.10 2.62
C ASP A 157 13.31 11.02 1.24
N SER A 158 14.37 11.79 1.02
CA SER A 158 15.20 11.76 -0.20
C SER A 158 15.68 10.36 -0.57
N LEU A 159 16.02 9.53 0.43
CA LEU A 159 16.47 8.16 0.22
C LEU A 159 15.34 7.22 -0.24
N GLY A 160 14.08 7.61 -0.02
CA GLY A 160 12.90 6.87 -0.47
C GLY A 160 12.58 7.08 -1.96
N LEU A 161 13.11 8.12 -2.61
CA LEU A 161 12.74 8.47 -3.99
C LEU A 161 13.15 7.40 -5.00
N GLU A 162 14.43 7.02 -5.03
CA GLU A 162 14.89 6.06 -6.03
C GLU A 162 14.24 4.67 -5.86
N PRO A 163 14.16 4.10 -4.64
CA PRO A 163 13.49 2.81 -4.44
C PRO A 163 12.02 2.85 -4.87
N LEU A 164 11.27 3.91 -4.53
CA LEU A 164 9.85 4.01 -4.88
C LEU A 164 9.63 4.15 -6.38
N VAL A 165 10.46 4.94 -7.08
CA VAL A 165 10.36 5.08 -8.54
C VAL A 165 10.77 3.78 -9.25
N ARG A 166 11.82 3.08 -8.78
CA ARG A 166 12.20 1.76 -9.31
C ARG A 166 11.13 0.70 -9.02
N GLY A 167 10.42 0.84 -7.91
CA GLY A 167 9.36 -0.05 -7.46
C GLY A 167 8.05 0.08 -8.21
N ILE A 168 7.89 1.08 -9.11
CA ILE A 168 6.69 1.19 -9.96
C ILE A 168 6.62 -0.04 -10.87
N PRO A 169 5.61 -0.92 -10.71
CA PRO A 169 5.50 -2.09 -11.55
C PRO A 169 5.15 -1.70 -12.99
N PRO A 170 5.40 -2.57 -13.98
CA PRO A 170 4.86 -2.39 -15.33
C PRO A 170 3.34 -2.51 -15.31
N ILE A 171 2.66 -1.38 -15.40
CA ILE A 171 1.21 -1.30 -15.34
C ILE A 171 0.64 -1.18 -16.75
N ARG A 172 -0.42 -1.94 -17.04
CA ARG A 172 -1.11 -1.91 -18.33
C ARG A 172 -1.56 -0.49 -18.68
N SER A 173 -1.50 -0.15 -19.97
CA SER A 173 -2.04 1.11 -20.49
C SER A 173 -3.23 0.81 -21.37
N ARG A 174 -4.15 1.77 -21.49
CA ARG A 174 -5.30 1.70 -22.41
C ARG A 174 -4.85 1.47 -23.86
N ARG A 175 -3.74 2.09 -24.25
CA ARG A 175 -3.07 1.91 -25.54
C ARG A 175 -1.56 1.89 -25.36
N GLY A 176 -0.87 1.10 -26.17
CA GLY A 176 0.59 1.01 -26.20
C GLY A 176 1.19 0.18 -25.05
N PRO A 177 2.51 0.30 -24.82
CA PRO A 177 3.23 -0.55 -23.88
C PRO A 177 2.86 -0.26 -22.41
N ARG A 178 3.15 -1.24 -21.54
CA ARG A 178 3.02 -1.07 -20.09
C ARG A 178 3.88 0.10 -19.58
N ARG A 179 3.30 0.97 -18.75
CA ARG A 179 3.99 2.13 -18.17
C ARG A 179 4.69 1.74 -16.86
N ARG A 180 5.92 2.24 -16.69
CA ARG A 180 6.77 2.03 -15.50
C ARG A 180 7.27 3.35 -14.89
N ARG A 181 6.91 4.49 -15.48
CA ARG A 181 7.41 5.80 -15.05
C ARG A 181 6.39 6.90 -15.34
N PRO A 182 6.30 7.91 -14.46
CA PRO A 182 5.51 9.10 -14.73
C PRO A 182 6.18 10.01 -15.74
N ALA A 183 5.40 10.82 -16.45
CA ALA A 183 5.94 11.89 -17.28
C ALA A 183 6.59 12.99 -16.42
N LYS A 184 6.01 13.23 -15.23
CA LYS A 184 6.47 14.23 -14.27
C LYS A 184 6.32 13.73 -12.84
N LEU A 185 7.34 13.95 -11.99
CA LEU A 185 7.29 13.63 -10.57
C LEU A 185 7.38 14.91 -9.72
N HIS A 186 6.35 15.14 -8.92
CA HIS A 186 6.31 16.20 -7.91
C HIS A 186 6.81 15.66 -6.57
N ALA A 187 7.63 16.46 -5.88
CA ALA A 187 8.13 16.12 -4.55
C ALA A 187 8.32 17.40 -3.72
N ASP A 188 8.33 17.25 -2.40
CA ASP A 188 8.55 18.37 -1.50
C ASP A 188 10.03 18.77 -1.36
N LYS A 189 10.31 19.73 -0.46
CA LYS A 189 11.66 20.24 -0.22
C LYS A 189 12.59 19.20 0.40
N GLY A 190 12.04 18.17 1.06
CA GLY A 190 12.81 17.05 1.61
C GLY A 190 13.55 16.26 0.53
N TYR A 191 13.13 16.36 -0.73
CA TYR A 191 13.76 15.72 -1.89
C TYR A 191 14.70 16.65 -2.67
N ASP A 192 14.93 17.89 -2.22
CA ASP A 192 15.73 18.86 -2.96
C ASP A 192 17.23 18.56 -2.93
N TYR A 193 17.66 17.66 -3.81
CA TYR A 193 19.06 17.30 -3.98
C TYR A 193 19.44 17.25 -5.47
N PRO A 194 20.59 17.81 -5.88
CA PRO A 194 21.03 17.81 -7.28
C PRO A 194 21.17 16.41 -7.89
N HIS A 195 21.59 15.41 -7.11
CA HIS A 195 21.73 14.04 -7.59
C HIS A 195 20.38 13.41 -7.94
N LEU A 196 19.32 13.62 -7.14
CA LEU A 196 17.96 13.12 -7.43
C LEU A 196 17.39 13.76 -8.70
N ARG A 197 17.62 15.07 -8.89
CA ARG A 197 17.23 15.78 -10.12
C ARG A 197 17.92 15.21 -11.35
N ARG A 198 19.23 14.94 -11.26
CA ARG A 198 20.01 14.28 -12.33
C ARG A 198 19.48 12.87 -12.60
N TRP A 199 19.22 12.09 -11.55
CA TRP A 199 18.74 10.72 -11.64
C TRP A 199 17.37 10.60 -12.32
N LEU A 200 16.44 11.50 -11.99
CA LEU A 200 15.12 11.58 -12.64
C LEU A 200 15.24 11.97 -14.12
N ARG A 201 16.08 12.95 -14.46
CA ARG A 201 16.34 13.36 -15.85
C ARG A 201 16.91 12.23 -16.69
N LYS A 202 17.89 11.48 -16.17
CA LYS A 202 18.45 10.28 -16.84
C LYS A 202 17.39 9.23 -17.16
N ARG A 203 16.26 9.24 -16.44
CA ARG A 203 15.12 8.34 -16.66
C ARG A 203 14.00 8.97 -17.47
N GLY A 204 14.21 10.14 -18.07
CA GLY A 204 13.19 10.85 -18.84
C GLY A 204 12.00 11.32 -18.00
N ILE A 205 12.15 11.44 -16.68
CA ILE A 205 11.10 11.93 -15.78
C ILE A 205 11.34 13.41 -15.51
N ARG A 206 10.37 14.26 -15.89
CA ARG A 206 10.43 15.68 -15.55
C ARG A 206 10.29 15.84 -14.03
N HIS A 207 11.25 16.46 -13.37
CA HIS A 207 11.15 16.71 -11.93
C HIS A 207 10.46 18.05 -11.64
N ARG A 208 9.62 18.07 -10.60
CA ARG A 208 9.09 19.28 -9.95
C ARG A 208 9.25 19.12 -8.45
N ILE A 209 10.51 19.20 -8.03
CA ILE A 209 10.91 19.17 -6.63
C ILE A 209 11.01 20.61 -6.14
N ALA A 210 10.33 20.91 -5.04
CA ALA A 210 10.43 22.21 -4.37
C ALA A 210 11.86 22.47 -3.92
N ARG A 211 12.38 23.68 -4.11
CA ARG A 211 13.73 24.09 -3.69
C ARG A 211 13.73 24.59 -2.24
N LYS A 212 14.74 24.19 -1.49
CA LYS A 212 15.01 24.71 -0.14
C LYS A 212 15.38 26.19 -0.27
N GLY A 213 14.90 27.01 0.66
CA GLY A 213 15.17 28.47 0.69
C GLY A 213 14.49 29.32 -0.39
N ILE A 214 13.83 28.75 -1.41
CA ILE A 214 13.26 29.52 -2.53
C ILE A 214 11.72 29.51 -2.52
N GLU A 215 11.07 28.37 -2.79
CA GLU A 215 9.60 28.36 -2.82
C GLU A 215 9.03 28.47 -1.40
N SER A 216 8.00 29.29 -1.19
CA SER A 216 7.32 29.33 0.11
C SER A 216 6.59 28.01 0.38
N SER A 217 6.53 27.60 1.65
CA SER A 217 5.78 26.40 2.05
C SER A 217 4.28 26.50 1.73
N LYS A 218 3.76 27.74 1.56
CA LYS A 218 2.35 28.03 1.28
C LYS A 218 1.91 27.70 -0.16
N ARG A 219 2.77 27.91 -1.18
CA ARG A 219 2.40 27.68 -2.61
C ARG A 219 2.51 26.22 -3.05
N LEU A 220 3.14 25.36 -2.25
CA LEU A 220 3.34 23.94 -2.55
C LEU A 220 2.05 23.09 -2.44
N GLY A 221 1.01 23.61 -1.78
CA GLY A 221 -0.21 22.86 -1.45
C GLY A 221 -1.02 22.38 -2.67
N ARG A 222 -1.03 23.12 -3.79
CA ARG A 222 -1.90 22.81 -4.95
C ARG A 222 -1.68 21.43 -5.58
N HIS A 223 -0.47 20.89 -5.49
CA HIS A 223 -0.15 19.57 -6.05
C HIS A 223 0.23 18.53 -4.98
N ARG A 224 0.65 18.99 -3.79
CA ARG A 224 0.93 18.13 -2.64
C ARG A 224 -0.34 17.54 -2.03
N TRP A 225 -1.44 18.30 -2.05
CA TRP A 225 -2.71 17.87 -1.48
C TRP A 225 -3.21 16.52 -2.01
N VAL A 226 -2.87 16.15 -3.25
CA VAL A 226 -3.26 14.84 -3.80
C VAL A 226 -2.64 13.68 -3.01
N VAL A 227 -1.36 13.77 -2.65
CA VAL A 227 -0.69 12.71 -1.85
C VAL A 227 -1.17 12.76 -0.41
N GLU A 228 -1.29 13.95 0.17
CA GLU A 228 -1.80 14.13 1.55
C GLU A 228 -3.22 13.56 1.69
N ARG A 229 -4.09 13.81 0.71
CA ARG A 229 -5.43 13.22 0.66
C ARG A 229 -5.38 11.70 0.56
N THR A 230 -4.44 11.15 -0.20
CA THR A 230 -4.23 9.71 -0.29
C THR A 230 -3.75 9.13 1.04
N VAL A 231 -2.88 9.83 1.76
CA VAL A 231 -2.49 9.48 3.13
C VAL A 231 -3.70 9.47 4.06
N SER A 232 -4.61 10.45 3.96
CA SER A 232 -5.88 10.42 4.69
C SER A 232 -6.77 9.22 4.31
N TRP A 233 -6.79 8.82 3.04
CA TRP A 233 -7.50 7.60 2.62
C TRP A 233 -6.86 6.32 3.17
N LEU A 234 -5.53 6.26 3.26
CA LEU A 234 -4.84 5.15 3.92
C LEU A 234 -5.20 5.08 5.41
N ALA A 235 -5.36 6.22 6.09
CA ALA A 235 -5.81 6.28 7.48
C ALA A 235 -7.22 5.68 7.67
N GLY A 236 -8.07 5.69 6.63
CA GLY A 236 -9.35 4.96 6.65
C GLY A 236 -9.20 3.47 6.96
N CYS A 237 -8.04 2.87 6.68
CA CYS A 237 -7.64 1.59 7.28
C CYS A 237 -7.09 1.87 8.69
N ARG A 238 -7.95 1.79 9.71
CA ARG A 238 -7.60 2.13 11.11
C ARG A 238 -6.38 1.37 11.62
N ARG A 239 -6.08 0.20 11.05
CA ARG A 239 -4.87 -0.56 11.37
C ARG A 239 -3.56 0.19 11.07
N LEU A 240 -3.58 1.18 10.19
CA LEU A 240 -2.43 2.01 9.82
C LEU A 240 -2.26 3.27 10.68
N HIS A 241 -3.20 3.61 11.56
CA HIS A 241 -3.05 4.77 12.48
C HIS A 241 -1.82 4.64 13.38
N ARG A 242 -1.50 3.41 13.78
CA ARG A 242 -0.33 3.07 14.59
C ARG A 242 0.15 1.68 14.18
N ARG A 243 1.45 1.52 14.01
CA ARG A 243 2.04 0.22 13.69
C ARG A 243 2.09 -0.61 14.97
N TYR A 244 1.27 -1.65 15.03
CA TYR A 244 1.29 -2.66 16.09
C TYR A 244 2.09 -3.91 15.69
N GLU A 245 2.38 -4.04 14.40
CA GLU A 245 3.04 -5.15 13.76
C GLU A 245 4.55 -5.05 14.01
N ARG A 246 5.10 -6.00 14.78
CA ARG A 246 6.56 -6.10 14.99
C ARG A 246 7.28 -6.37 13.67
N LYS A 247 6.75 -7.25 12.82
CA LYS A 247 7.34 -7.58 11.52
C LYS A 247 7.04 -6.49 10.49
N ALA A 248 8.08 -5.95 9.87
CA ALA A 248 7.96 -4.95 8.81
C ALA A 248 7.14 -5.45 7.62
N GLU A 249 7.29 -6.73 7.28
CA GLU A 249 6.53 -7.40 6.22
C GLU A 249 5.01 -7.35 6.45
N HIS A 250 4.56 -7.62 7.69
CA HIS A 250 3.15 -7.54 8.05
C HIS A 250 2.62 -6.11 8.03
N PHE A 251 3.47 -5.15 8.41
CA PHE A 251 3.11 -3.74 8.31
C PHE A 251 2.93 -3.31 6.85
N LEU A 252 3.90 -3.63 5.98
CA LEU A 252 3.81 -3.39 4.54
C LEU A 252 2.60 -4.10 3.90
N ALA A 253 2.25 -5.30 4.37
CA ALA A 253 1.06 -6.01 3.94
C ALA A 253 -0.22 -5.21 4.18
N PHE A 254 -0.40 -4.62 5.36
CA PHE A 254 -1.56 -3.75 5.62
C PHE A 254 -1.56 -2.48 4.76
N VAL A 255 -0.39 -1.89 4.49
CA VAL A 255 -0.26 -0.76 3.56
C VAL A 255 -0.69 -1.17 2.14
N GLY A 256 -0.27 -2.36 1.69
CA GLY A 256 -0.66 -2.92 0.40
C GLY A 256 -2.16 -3.23 0.30
N ILE A 257 -2.76 -3.77 1.37
CA ILE A 257 -4.22 -3.98 1.45
C ILE A 257 -4.96 -2.65 1.31
N ALA A 258 -4.56 -1.63 2.08
CA ALA A 258 -5.20 -0.32 2.03
C ALA A 258 -5.12 0.31 0.63
N ALA A 259 -3.96 0.24 -0.01
CA ALA A 259 -3.78 0.73 -1.38
C ALA A 259 -4.61 -0.06 -2.40
N ALA A 260 -4.66 -1.39 -2.29
CA ALA A 260 -5.51 -2.23 -3.14
C ALA A 260 -6.98 -1.84 -3.01
N LEU A 261 -7.49 -1.62 -1.79
CA LEU A 261 -8.88 -1.20 -1.55
C LEU A 261 -9.18 0.22 -2.02
N ILE A 262 -8.21 1.14 -1.96
CA ILE A 262 -8.36 2.49 -2.56
C ILE A 262 -8.52 2.37 -4.08
N CYS A 263 -7.63 1.62 -4.73
CA CYS A 263 -7.67 1.43 -6.18
C CYS A 263 -8.91 0.65 -6.63
N HIS A 264 -9.32 -0.38 -5.88
CA HIS A 264 -10.51 -1.19 -6.21
C HIS A 264 -11.79 -0.36 -6.15
N ARG A 265 -11.95 0.50 -5.14
CA ARG A 265 -13.08 1.44 -5.07
C ARG A 265 -13.15 2.41 -6.25
N ARG A 266 -12.03 2.70 -6.90
CA ARG A 266 -12.02 3.50 -8.14
C ARG A 266 -12.44 2.67 -9.34
N LEU A 267 -12.10 1.38 -9.37
CA LEU A 267 -12.43 0.45 -10.44
C LEU A 267 -13.93 0.12 -10.50
N THR A 268 -14.62 0.16 -9.36
CA THR A 268 -16.06 -0.13 -9.25
C THR A 268 -16.95 1.12 -9.31
N LYS A 269 -16.36 2.29 -9.55
CA LYS A 269 -17.11 3.53 -9.87
C LYS A 269 -17.23 3.66 -11.37
#